data_AF-A0A7S4DFN1-F1
#
_entry.id   AF-A0A7S4DFN1-F1
#
_cell.length_a   1.000
_cell.length_b   1.000
_cell.length_c   1.000
_cell.angle_alpha   90.00
_cell.angle_beta   90.00
_cell.angle_gamma   90.00
#
_symmetry.space_group_name_H-M   'P 1'
#
loop_
_entity.id
_entity.type
_entity.pdbx_description
1 polymer ?
#
loop_
_entity_poly.entity_id
_entity_poly.type
_entity_poly.pdbx_seq_one_letter_code
_entity_poly.pdbx_strand_id
1 'polypeptide(L)'
;FILATFMMIPEDSNVFSWSQELPIILVGFLDYGGLYMMHQRLQRKGTRKPNHLRILAVALGWACAEALVHYLIPLWIGARDVEFSWDYVEMGVQSNINLILHLGSSTVVWLGMRNDLDPVAFMAVAITCCCQLVLSSVGNYM
;
A
#
# COMPACT_ATOMS: atom_id res chain seq x y z
N PHE A 1 -1.72 -0.41 4.46
CA PHE A 1 -0.62 0.54 4.57
C PHE A 1 -1.14 1.81 5.20
N ILE A 2 -2.33 2.30 4.79
CA ILE A 2 -2.87 3.57 5.32
C ILE A 2 -4.05 3.39 6.31
N LEU A 3 -4.73 2.23 6.33
CA LEU A 3 -5.67 1.92 7.44
C LEU A 3 -4.95 1.88 8.81
N ALA A 4 -3.63 1.59 8.77
CA ALA A 4 -2.72 1.68 9.90
C ALA A 4 -2.52 3.12 10.39
N THR A 5 -2.43 4.10 9.48
CA THR A 5 -2.31 5.52 9.83
C THR A 5 -3.61 6.13 10.36
N PHE A 6 -4.77 5.54 10.04
CA PHE A 6 -6.07 5.97 10.60
C PHE A 6 -6.34 5.46 12.03
N MET A 7 -5.54 4.51 12.55
CA MET A 7 -5.55 4.12 13.96
C MET A 7 -4.73 5.15 14.74
N MET A 8 -5.32 6.32 14.95
CA MET A 8 -4.73 7.47 15.64
C MET A 8 -4.10 7.03 16.97
N ILE A 9 -2.77 7.02 17.02
CA ILE A 9 -2.00 6.83 18.25
C ILE A 9 -2.24 8.10 19.08
N PRO A 10 -2.78 8.02 20.31
CA PRO A 10 -2.88 9.19 21.18
C PRO A 10 -1.49 9.78 21.41
N GLU A 11 -1.36 11.10 21.20
CA GLU A 11 -0.10 11.89 21.22
C GLU A 11 0.71 11.81 22.53
N ASP A 12 0.18 11.16 23.57
CA ASP A 12 0.73 11.24 24.93
C ASP A 12 1.86 10.26 25.27
N SER A 13 2.34 9.42 24.34
CA SER A 13 3.59 8.71 24.61
C SER A 13 4.28 8.19 23.36
N ASN A 14 5.52 8.65 23.12
CA ASN A 14 6.55 8.01 22.28
C ASN A 14 6.96 6.60 22.79
N VAL A 15 6.06 5.89 23.48
CA VAL A 15 6.26 4.59 24.09
C VAL A 15 5.57 3.54 23.23
N PHE A 16 6.39 2.66 22.66
CA PHE A 16 5.95 1.51 21.88
C PHE A 16 4.87 0.71 22.62
N SER A 17 3.69 0.60 22.00
CA SER A 17 2.52 -0.08 22.57
C SER A 17 2.08 -1.22 21.66
N TRP A 18 2.22 -2.47 22.13
CA TRP A 18 1.86 -3.67 21.36
C TRP A 18 0.43 -3.64 20.81
N SER A 19 -0.52 -3.09 21.57
CA SER A 19 -1.93 -2.99 21.17
C SER A 19 -2.17 -2.09 19.95
N GLN A 20 -1.28 -1.11 19.71
CA GLN A 20 -1.36 -0.18 18.57
C GLN A 20 -0.56 -0.70 17.37
N GLU A 21 0.56 -1.38 17.61
CA GLU A 21 1.42 -1.89 16.54
C GLU A 21 0.89 -3.17 15.88
N LEU A 22 0.26 -4.06 16.63
CA LEU A 22 -0.34 -5.28 16.08
C LEU A 22 -1.36 -5.02 14.95
N PRO A 23 -2.35 -4.10 15.09
CA PRO A 23 -3.29 -3.84 14.00
C PRO A 23 -2.61 -3.20 12.78
N ILE A 24 -1.59 -2.36 12.97
CA ILE A 24 -0.80 -1.76 11.88
C ILE A 24 -0.14 -2.86 11.04
N ILE A 25 0.53 -3.80 11.72
CA ILE A 25 1.19 -4.93 11.09
C ILE A 25 0.17 -5.85 10.39
N LEU A 26 -0.96 -6.14 11.03
CA LEU A 26 -2.03 -6.98 10.46
C LEU A 26 -2.62 -6.39 9.18
N VAL A 27 -2.87 -5.08 9.16
CA VAL A 27 -3.32 -4.37 7.96
C VAL A 27 -2.26 -4.46 6.85
N GLY A 28 -0.98 -4.31 7.19
CA GLY A 28 0.11 -4.52 6.24
C GLY A 28 0.05 -5.92 5.61
N PHE A 29 -0.08 -6.97 6.43
CA PHE A 29 -0.23 -8.34 5.95
C PHE A 29 -1.47 -8.53 5.06
N LEU A 30 -2.60 -7.90 5.40
CA LEU A 30 -3.82 -7.98 4.60
C LEU A 30 -3.64 -7.35 3.21
N ASP A 31 -2.94 -6.22 3.11
CA ASP A 31 -2.69 -5.57 1.81
C ASP A 31 -1.78 -6.42 0.92
N TYR A 32 -0.66 -6.91 1.46
CA TYR A 32 0.24 -7.81 0.73
C TYR A 32 -0.48 -9.11 0.33
N GLY A 33 -1.31 -9.66 1.22
CA GLY A 33 -2.15 -10.82 0.95
C GLY A 33 -3.20 -10.56 -0.15
N GLY A 34 -3.83 -9.38 -0.13
CA GLY A 34 -4.78 -8.93 -1.15
C GLY A 34 -4.15 -8.87 -2.54
N LEU A 35 -3.00 -8.21 -2.66
CA LEU A 35 -2.22 -8.14 -3.89
C LEU A 35 -1.79 -9.52 -4.39
N TYR A 36 -1.32 -10.39 -3.49
CA TYR A 36 -0.95 -11.77 -3.83
C TYR A 36 -2.15 -12.56 -4.38
N MET A 37 -3.31 -12.49 -3.74
CA MET A 37 -4.53 -13.15 -4.23
C MET A 37 -4.98 -12.62 -5.58
N MET A 38 -4.90 -11.31 -5.82
CA MET A 38 -5.25 -10.72 -7.12
C MET A 38 -4.30 -11.21 -8.22
N HIS A 39 -2.99 -11.26 -7.97
CA HIS A 39 -2.03 -11.82 -8.91
C HIS A 39 -2.26 -13.31 -9.18
N GLN A 40 -2.58 -14.11 -8.15
CA GLN A 40 -2.93 -15.52 -8.33
C GLN A 40 -4.16 -15.69 -9.23
N ARG A 41 -5.20 -14.87 -9.05
CA ARG A 41 -6.39 -14.89 -9.92
C ARG A 41 -6.05 -14.55 -11.37
N LEU A 42 -5.12 -13.63 -11.58
CA LEU A 42 -4.66 -13.25 -12.91
C LEU A 42 -3.86 -14.38 -13.59
N GLN A 43 -3.01 -15.08 -12.84
CA GLN A 43 -2.23 -16.23 -13.33
C GLN A 43 -3.13 -17.43 -13.67
N ARG A 44 -4.18 -17.69 -12.88
CA ARG A 44 -5.11 -18.81 -13.10
C ARG A 44 -6.00 -18.66 -14.35
N LYS A 45 -6.18 -17.45 -14.88
CA LYS A 45 -7.00 -17.19 -16.09
C LYS A 45 -6.31 -17.62 -17.41
N GLY A 46 -5.27 -18.44 -17.37
CA GLY A 46 -4.80 -19.23 -18.52
C GLY A 46 -4.09 -18.47 -19.63
N THR A 47 -3.69 -17.21 -19.42
CA THR A 47 -2.88 -16.49 -20.42
C THR A 47 -1.41 -16.89 -20.24
N ARG A 48 -0.83 -17.56 -21.25
CA ARG A 48 0.50 -18.21 -21.23
C ARG A 48 1.68 -17.31 -20.82
N LYS A 49 1.49 -15.98 -20.80
CA LYS A 49 2.36 -15.01 -20.13
C LYS A 49 1.48 -13.93 -19.48
N PRO A 50 1.67 -13.60 -18.19
CA PRO A 50 1.04 -12.42 -17.62
C PRO A 50 1.67 -11.19 -18.27
N ASN A 51 0.90 -10.42 -19.02
CA ASN A 51 1.35 -9.15 -19.59
C ASN A 51 1.73 -8.21 -18.43
N HIS A 52 2.90 -7.58 -18.49
CA HIS A 52 3.36 -6.60 -17.49
C HIS A 52 2.31 -5.52 -17.21
N LEU A 53 1.57 -5.10 -18.24
CA LEU A 53 0.44 -4.18 -18.14
C LEU A 53 -0.71 -4.69 -17.26
N ARG A 54 -1.01 -6.00 -17.25
CA ARG A 54 -2.11 -6.54 -16.44
C ARG A 54 -1.75 -6.59 -14.96
N ILE A 55 -0.47 -6.81 -14.66
CA ILE A 55 0.06 -6.76 -13.28
C ILE A 55 -0.01 -5.32 -12.77
N LEU A 56 0.43 -4.35 -13.58
CA LEU A 56 0.30 -2.93 -13.26
C LEU A 56 -1.16 -2.48 -13.16
N ALA A 57 -2.07 -3.01 -13.97
CA ALA A 57 -3.49 -2.67 -13.91
C ALA A 57 -4.14 -3.17 -12.60
N VAL A 58 -3.72 -4.34 -12.09
CA VAL A 58 -4.16 -4.84 -10.78
C VAL A 58 -3.68 -3.91 -9.67
N ALA A 59 -2.40 -3.54 -9.71
CA ALA A 59 -1.80 -2.59 -8.77
C ALA A 59 -2.49 -1.22 -8.80
N LEU A 60 -2.74 -0.70 -10.00
CA LEU A 60 -3.42 0.58 -10.22
C LEU A 60 -4.87 0.52 -9.74
N GLY A 61 -5.57 -0.60 -9.95
CA GLY A 61 -6.93 -0.80 -9.45
C GLY A 61 -7.00 -0.82 -7.92
N TRP A 62 -6.03 -1.48 -7.26
CA TRP A 62 -5.92 -1.48 -5.81
C TRP A 62 -5.62 -0.08 -5.26
N ALA A 63 -4.59 0.58 -5.80
CA ALA A 63 -4.20 1.93 -5.41
C ALA A 63 -5.32 2.97 -5.65
N CYS A 64 -6.07 2.83 -6.75
CA CYS A 64 -7.19 3.70 -7.06
C CYS A 64 -8.37 3.46 -6.11
N ALA A 65 -8.70 2.21 -5.78
CA ALA A 65 -9.73 1.91 -4.78
C ALA A 65 -9.37 2.52 -3.42
N GLU A 66 -8.10 2.40 -3.01
CA GLU A 66 -7.62 2.98 -1.77
C GLU A 66 -7.69 4.52 -1.79
N ALA A 67 -7.23 5.14 -2.88
CA ALA A 67 -7.26 6.59 -3.04
C ALA A 67 -8.69 7.16 -3.08
N LEU A 68 -9.63 6.44 -3.70
CA LEU A 68 -11.05 6.83 -3.71
C LEU A 68 -11.62 6.80 -2.29
N VAL A 69 -11.33 5.77 -1.50
CA VAL A 69 -11.82 5.66 -0.12
C VAL A 69 -11.22 6.77 0.77
N HIS A 70 -9.94 7.09 0.60
CA HIS A 70 -9.22 7.94 1.56
C HIS A 70 -9.19 9.42 1.19
N TYR A 71 -9.18 9.76 -0.10
CA TYR A 71 -9.06 11.14 -0.56
C TYR A 71 -10.34 11.64 -1.21
N LEU A 72 -11.00 10.81 -2.02
CA LEU A 72 -12.22 11.24 -2.70
C LEU A 72 -13.39 11.41 -1.70
N ILE A 73 -13.55 10.52 -0.72
CA ILE A 73 -14.64 10.63 0.27
C ILE A 73 -14.50 11.92 1.11
N PRO A 74 -13.35 12.23 1.73
CA PRO A 74 -13.19 13.48 2.48
C PRO A 74 -13.27 14.72 1.59
N LEU A 75 -12.74 14.67 0.37
CA LEU A 75 -12.80 15.80 -0.56
C LEU A 75 -14.22 16.03 -1.08
N TRP A 76 -15.02 14.97 -1.29
CA TRP A 76 -16.41 15.08 -1.70
C TRP A 76 -17.30 15.67 -0.59
N ILE A 77 -17.05 15.28 0.66
CA ILE A 77 -17.80 15.79 1.82
C ILE A 77 -17.35 17.22 2.15
N GLY A 78 -16.04 17.50 2.09
CA GLY A 78 -15.46 18.83 2.35
C GLY A 78 -15.77 19.86 1.26
N ALA A 79 -15.75 19.48 -0.02
CA ALA A 79 -16.09 20.38 -1.14
C ALA A 79 -17.57 20.81 -1.15
N ARG A 80 -18.42 20.19 -0.33
CA ARG A 80 -19.83 20.57 -0.19
C ARG A 80 -20.02 21.79 0.72
N ASP A 81 -19.08 22.10 1.62
CA ASP A 81 -19.25 23.13 2.66
C ASP A 81 -17.99 24.00 2.97
N VAL A 82 -16.86 23.89 2.25
CA VAL A 82 -15.58 24.53 2.64
C VAL A 82 -14.88 25.33 1.53
N GLU A 83 -14.32 26.50 1.89
CA GLU A 83 -13.43 27.33 1.05
C GLU A 83 -12.12 26.60 0.73
N PHE A 84 -11.57 26.80 -0.47
CA PHE A 84 -10.35 26.12 -0.92
C PHE A 84 -9.16 26.31 0.05
N SER A 85 -8.74 25.24 0.74
CA SER A 85 -7.56 25.19 1.61
C SER A 85 -6.38 24.49 0.94
N TRP A 86 -5.16 24.84 1.35
CA TRP A 86 -3.91 24.23 0.88
C TRP A 86 -3.80 22.74 1.26
N ASP A 87 -4.51 22.32 2.30
CA ASP A 87 -4.53 20.92 2.78
C ASP A 87 -5.00 19.94 1.70
N TYR A 88 -5.93 20.37 0.83
CA TYR A 88 -6.40 19.53 -0.29
C TYR A 88 -5.32 19.33 -1.37
N VAL A 89 -4.42 20.29 -1.55
CA VAL A 89 -3.30 20.17 -2.48
C VAL A 89 -2.27 19.18 -1.94
N GLU A 90 -1.96 19.27 -0.65
CA GLU A 90 -1.10 18.32 0.04
C GLU A 90 -1.66 16.88 -0.03
N MET A 91 -2.96 16.71 0.20
CA MET A 91 -3.64 15.43 0.04
C MET A 91 -3.51 14.85 -1.37
N GLY A 92 -3.66 15.68 -2.41
CA GLY A 92 -3.50 15.27 -3.80
C GLY A 92 -2.08 14.82 -4.13
N VAL A 93 -1.07 15.56 -3.65
CA VAL A 93 0.35 15.21 -3.82
C VAL A 93 0.66 13.90 -3.09
N GLN A 94 0.20 13.76 -1.85
CA GLN A 94 0.39 12.57 -1.04
C GLN A 94 -0.27 11.33 -1.67
N SER A 95 -1.47 11.47 -2.23
CA SER A 95 -2.14 10.40 -2.97
C SER A 95 -1.33 9.91 -4.17
N ASN A 96 -0.70 10.82 -4.92
CA ASN A 96 0.10 10.46 -6.10
C ASN A 96 1.38 9.70 -5.71
N ILE A 97 2.05 10.12 -4.63
CA ILE A 97 3.23 9.43 -4.11
C ILE A 97 2.84 8.01 -3.64
N ASN A 98 1.74 7.89 -2.91
CA ASN A 98 1.23 6.60 -2.45
C ASN A 98 0.86 5.67 -3.62
N LEU A 99 0.33 6.20 -4.71
CA LEU A 99 0.02 5.41 -5.90
C LEU A 99 1.29 4.79 -6.52
N ILE A 100 2.40 5.54 -6.58
CA ILE A 100 3.69 5.01 -7.06
C ILE A 100 4.23 3.92 -6.12
N LEU A 101 4.11 4.12 -4.81
CA LEU A 101 4.54 3.14 -3.80
C LEU A 101 3.74 1.83 -3.91
N HIS A 102 2.43 1.91 -4.16
CA HIS A 102 1.58 0.74 -4.38
C HIS A 102 1.92 -0.02 -5.66
N LEU A 103 2.21 0.71 -6.75
CA LEU A 103 2.70 0.12 -8.00
C LEU A 103 4.00 -0.65 -7.75
N GLY A 104 4.97 -0.03 -7.08
CA GLY A 104 6.24 -0.66 -6.71
C GLY A 104 6.03 -1.93 -5.87
N SER A 105 5.24 -1.84 -4.81
CA SER A 105 4.95 -2.97 -3.90
C SER A 105 4.29 -4.14 -4.65
N SER A 106 3.34 -3.85 -5.54
CA SER A 106 2.72 -4.88 -6.38
C SER A 106 3.72 -5.56 -7.32
N THR A 107 4.69 -4.82 -7.88
CA THR A 107 5.74 -5.45 -8.71
C THR A 107 6.67 -6.34 -7.90
N VAL A 108 7.02 -5.94 -6.67
CA VAL A 108 7.86 -6.73 -5.75
C VAL A 108 7.16 -8.03 -5.38
N VAL A 109 5.87 -7.98 -5.04
CA VAL A 109 5.05 -9.17 -4.78
C VAL A 109 5.00 -10.08 -5.99
N TRP A 110 4.78 -9.52 -7.19
CA TRP A 110 4.75 -10.31 -8.42
C TRP A 110 6.11 -10.98 -8.73
N LEU A 111 7.21 -10.27 -8.53
CA LEU A 111 8.57 -10.82 -8.67
C LEU A 111 8.81 -11.97 -7.69
N GLY A 112 8.36 -11.84 -6.43
CA GLY A 112 8.46 -12.90 -5.43
C GLY A 112 7.61 -14.15 -5.71
N MET A 113 6.57 -14.04 -6.55
CA MET A 113 5.77 -15.19 -6.99
C MET A 113 6.42 -16.01 -8.10
N ARG A 114 7.49 -15.52 -8.73
CA ARG A 114 8.18 -16.24 -9.80
C ARG A 114 9.17 -17.23 -9.21
N ASN A 115 9.06 -18.48 -9.63
CA ASN A 115 9.99 -19.55 -9.22
C ASN A 115 11.31 -19.58 -10.02
N ASP A 116 11.45 -18.68 -11.00
CA ASP A 116 12.62 -18.59 -11.89
C ASP A 116 13.69 -17.59 -11.40
N LEU A 117 13.55 -17.03 -10.20
CA LEU A 117 14.48 -16.04 -9.67
C LEU A 117 15.67 -16.71 -9.00
N ASP A 118 16.87 -16.18 -9.25
CA ASP A 118 18.06 -16.53 -8.50
C ASP A 118 17.85 -16.25 -7.01
N PRO A 119 18.45 -17.05 -6.11
CA PRO A 119 18.30 -16.89 -4.66
C PRO A 119 18.68 -15.49 -4.17
N VAL A 120 19.63 -14.81 -4.85
CA VAL A 120 20.01 -13.43 -4.55
C VAL A 120 18.90 -12.43 -4.90
N ALA A 121 18.22 -12.63 -6.03
CA ALA A 121 17.09 -11.78 -6.44
C ALA A 121 15.88 -11.98 -5.53
N PHE A 122 15.65 -13.22 -5.09
CA PHE A 122 14.62 -13.53 -4.09
C PHE A 122 14.91 -12.85 -2.74
N MET A 123 16.17 -12.90 -2.27
CA MET A 123 16.60 -12.19 -1.07
C MET A 123 16.43 -10.68 -1.20
N ALA A 124 16.77 -10.09 -2.35
CA ALA A 124 16.57 -8.66 -2.60
C ALA A 124 15.07 -8.27 -2.54
N VAL A 125 14.19 -9.08 -3.10
CA VAL A 125 12.72 -8.89 -3.03
C VAL A 125 12.23 -8.96 -1.58
N ALA A 126 12.70 -9.96 -0.82
CA ALA A 126 12.34 -10.11 0.59
C ALA A 126 12.84 -8.94 1.45
N ILE A 127 14.06 -8.46 1.23
CA ILE A 127 14.64 -7.30 1.92
C ILE A 127 13.83 -6.03 1.59
N THR A 128 13.46 -5.83 0.33
CA THR A 128 12.69 -4.65 -0.09
C THR A 128 11.29 -4.67 0.55
N CYS A 129 10.63 -5.83 0.60
CA CYS A 129 9.34 -6.01 1.28
C CYS A 129 9.45 -5.76 2.80
N CYS A 130 10.49 -6.30 3.44
CA CYS A 130 10.77 -6.08 4.86
C CYS A 130 11.05 -4.60 5.16
N CYS A 131 11.84 -3.94 4.32
CA CYS A 131 12.14 -2.52 4.45
C CYS A 131 10.88 -1.65 4.35
N GLN A 132 9.95 -1.97 3.43
CA GLN A 132 8.67 -1.27 3.33
C GLN A 132 7.80 -1.41 4.57
N LEU A 133 7.75 -2.61 5.17
CA LEU A 133 7.03 -2.84 6.42
C LEU A 133 7.68 -2.10 7.60
N VAL A 134 9.01 -2.08 7.70
CA VAL A 134 9.72 -1.38 8.77
C VAL A 134 9.60 0.14 8.63
N LEU A 135 9.73 0.69 7.41
CA LEU A 135 9.49 2.12 7.16
C LEU A 135 8.07 2.54 7.56
N SER A 136 7.09 1.66 7.35
CA SER A 136 5.70 1.93 7.73
C SER A 136 5.49 2.02 9.24
N SER A 137 6.25 1.26 10.04
CA SER A 137 6.21 1.37 11.51
C SER A 137 6.94 2.64 11.96
N VAL A 138 8.16 2.88 11.47
CA VAL A 138 9.00 4.03 11.86
C VAL A 138 8.38 5.39 11.50
N GLY A 139 7.71 5.50 10.35
CA GLY A 139 7.08 6.73 9.89
C GLY A 139 5.91 7.22 10.75
N ASN A 140 5.36 6.41 11.65
CA ASN A 140 4.32 6.83 12.60
C ASN A 140 4.89 7.45 13.89
N TYR A 141 6.20 7.38 14.10
CA TYR A 141 6.88 7.88 15.31
C TYR A 141 7.69 9.17 15.09
N MET A 142 7.66 9.72 13.87
CA MET A 142 8.31 10.98 13.51
C MET A 142 7.25 12.03 13.20
#